data_AF-A0A418VBX2-F1
#
_entry.id   AF-A0A418VBX2-F1
#
_cell.length_a   1.000
_cell.length_b   1.000
_cell.length_c   1.000
_cell.angle_alpha   90.00
_cell.angle_beta   90.00
_cell.angle_gamma   90.00
#
_symmetry.space_group_name_H-M   'P 1'
#
loop_
_entity.id
_entity.type
_entity.pdbx_description
1 polymer ?
#
loop_
_entity_poly.entity_id
_entity_poly.type
_entity_poly.pdbx_seq_one_letter_code
_entity_poly.pdbx_strand_id
1 'polypeptide(L)'
;MLTSPATFGARLARANTVAWQYWPAPVVAALLAGLAYALLMRPGLNLAAAEALKAAGESGALAPTVLSHIANAFGTFFLTTLTFLTMWGLGRVGIRSPHAKVAEVYSATFTLLVPLFLLVILLILLTPASAWALSPAEISAAKGQLVDLQRAALHVAARTPAALAFVGVTLLGTLAQFALAYPVLKATAGSRAVAVRGVLLPLLPALLIQFLGVAPLIFAR
;
A
#
# COMPACT_ATOMS: atom_id res chain seq x y z
N MET A 1 -9.57 0.34 -18.51
CA MET A 1 -8.75 1.34 -17.80
C MET A 1 -7.28 1.21 -18.17
N LEU A 2 -6.63 0.07 -17.85
CA LEU A 2 -5.17 -0.09 -18.02
C LEU A 2 -4.67 -0.07 -19.48
N THR A 3 -5.49 -0.51 -20.43
CA THR A 3 -5.12 -0.59 -21.87
C THR A 3 -5.58 0.61 -22.68
N SER A 4 -6.79 1.10 -22.42
CA SER A 4 -7.32 2.33 -23.03
C SER A 4 -8.12 3.15 -22.01
N PRO A 5 -7.47 4.10 -21.33
CA PRO A 5 -8.12 4.99 -20.37
C PRO A 5 -9.21 5.85 -21.03
N ALA A 6 -8.95 6.42 -22.21
CA ALA A 6 -9.89 7.29 -22.90
C ALA A 6 -11.18 6.55 -23.31
N THR A 7 -11.06 5.35 -23.89
CA THR A 7 -12.24 4.53 -24.24
C THR A 7 -13.01 4.12 -22.99
N PHE A 8 -12.32 3.81 -21.90
CA PHE A 8 -12.97 3.53 -20.61
C PHE A 8 -13.78 4.73 -20.11
N GLY A 9 -13.21 5.94 -20.12
CA GLY A 9 -13.91 7.16 -19.70
C GLY A 9 -15.15 7.46 -20.54
N ALA A 10 -15.07 7.29 -21.87
CA ALA A 10 -16.23 7.46 -22.74
C ALA A 10 -17.37 6.46 -22.43
N ARG A 11 -17.04 5.21 -22.10
CA ARG A 11 -18.04 4.21 -21.68
C ARG A 11 -18.62 4.54 -20.31
N LEU A 12 -17.76 4.93 -19.36
CA LEU A 12 -18.15 5.27 -17.99
C LEU A 12 -19.10 6.47 -17.96
N ALA A 13 -18.86 7.49 -18.79
CA ALA A 13 -19.72 8.67 -18.90
C ALA A 13 -21.18 8.32 -19.27
N ARG A 14 -21.40 7.23 -20.03
CA ARG A 14 -22.73 6.79 -20.48
C ARG A 14 -23.38 5.72 -19.60
N ALA A 15 -22.59 5.04 -18.77
CA ALA A 15 -23.11 3.98 -17.91
C ALA A 15 -24.02 4.56 -16.81
N ASN A 16 -24.97 3.77 -16.30
CA ASN A 16 -25.66 4.10 -15.05
C ASN A 16 -24.98 3.33 -13.92
N THR A 17 -24.40 4.05 -12.96
CA THR A 17 -23.45 3.51 -12.00
C THR A 17 -23.92 3.74 -10.57
N VAL A 18 -23.75 2.74 -9.69
CA VAL A 18 -24.09 2.85 -8.26
C VAL A 18 -22.84 2.66 -7.41
N ALA A 19 -22.69 3.50 -6.38
CA ALA A 19 -21.44 3.68 -5.65
C ALA A 19 -20.81 2.38 -5.10
N TRP A 20 -21.60 1.35 -4.76
CA TRP A 20 -21.09 0.10 -4.20
C TRP A 20 -20.24 -0.71 -5.19
N GLN A 21 -20.48 -0.57 -6.50
CA GLN A 21 -19.79 -1.32 -7.57
C GLN A 21 -18.29 -0.99 -7.66
N TYR A 22 -17.83 0.06 -6.97
CA TYR A 22 -16.48 0.61 -7.08
C TYR A 22 -15.61 0.33 -5.86
N TRP A 23 -16.10 -0.44 -4.89
CA TRP A 23 -15.29 -0.88 -3.75
C TRP A 23 -14.38 -2.08 -4.02
N PRO A 24 -14.71 -3.06 -4.91
CA PRO A 24 -13.90 -4.27 -5.03
C PRO A 24 -12.43 -4.00 -5.33
N ALA A 25 -12.12 -3.14 -6.30
CA ALA A 25 -10.72 -2.88 -6.69
C ALA A 25 -9.90 -2.21 -5.57
N PRO A 26 -10.35 -1.11 -4.94
CA PRO A 26 -9.67 -0.54 -3.78
C PRO A 26 -9.54 -1.52 -2.61
N VAL A 27 -10.58 -2.29 -2.30
CA VAL A 27 -10.56 -3.25 -1.17
C VAL A 27 -9.56 -4.37 -1.44
N VAL A 28 -9.57 -4.97 -2.63
CA VAL A 28 -8.61 -6.02 -3.01
C VAL A 28 -7.18 -5.48 -3.00
N ALA A 29 -6.95 -4.29 -3.56
CA ALA A 29 -5.63 -3.66 -3.53
C ALA A 29 -5.17 -3.36 -2.10
N ALA A 30 -6.06 -2.89 -1.22
CA ALA A 30 -5.76 -2.63 0.19
C ALA A 30 -5.43 -3.93 0.95
N LEU A 31 -6.17 -5.01 0.69
CA LEU A 31 -5.88 -6.33 1.27
C LEU A 31 -4.52 -6.85 0.81
N LEU A 32 -4.20 -6.73 -0.47
CA LEU A 32 -2.91 -7.15 -1.02
C LEU A 32 -1.76 -6.29 -0.50
N ALA A 33 -1.95 -4.98 -0.35
CA ALA A 33 -0.96 -4.09 0.24
C ALA A 33 -0.69 -4.45 1.72
N GLY A 34 -1.76 -4.67 2.49
CA GLY A 34 -1.68 -5.16 3.87
C GLY A 34 -0.95 -6.49 3.99
N LEU A 35 -1.31 -7.45 3.14
CA LEU A 35 -0.66 -8.75 3.09
C LEU A 35 0.82 -8.64 2.71
N ALA A 36 1.16 -7.85 1.69
CA ALA A 36 2.54 -7.63 1.26
C ALA A 36 3.39 -7.05 2.40
N TYR A 37 2.88 -6.03 3.10
CA TYR A 37 3.59 -5.43 4.24
C TYR A 37 3.74 -6.40 5.42
N ALA A 38 2.69 -7.15 5.74
CA ALA A 38 2.75 -8.16 6.80
C ALA A 38 3.76 -9.26 6.48
N LEU A 39 3.80 -9.74 5.23
CA LEU A 39 4.80 -10.72 4.77
C LEU A 39 6.21 -10.15 4.82
N LEU A 40 6.39 -8.89 4.47
CA LEU A 40 7.69 -8.20 4.52
C LEU A 40 8.22 -8.12 5.96
N MET A 41 7.34 -7.83 6.93
CA MET A 41 7.70 -7.69 8.35
C MET A 41 7.75 -9.02 9.11
N ARG A 42 7.25 -10.10 8.50
CA ARG A 42 7.09 -11.40 9.17
C ARG A 42 8.38 -11.95 9.78
N PRO A 43 9.53 -11.95 9.10
CA PRO A 43 10.77 -12.51 9.65
C PRO A 43 11.20 -11.83 10.96
N GLY A 44 11.09 -10.50 11.02
CA GLY A 44 11.44 -9.72 12.20
C GLY A 44 10.55 -9.96 13.41
N LEU A 45 9.24 -10.01 13.18
CA LEU A 45 8.27 -10.26 14.24
C LEU A 45 8.39 -11.68 14.80
N ASN A 46 8.67 -12.67 13.95
CA ASN A 46 8.87 -14.06 14.38
C ASN A 46 10.16 -14.21 15.21
N LEU A 47 11.23 -13.49 14.85
CA LEU A 47 12.48 -13.50 15.62
C LEU A 47 12.33 -12.77 16.95
N ALA A 48 11.68 -11.60 16.95
CA ALA A 48 11.39 -10.83 18.17
C ALA A 48 10.53 -11.64 19.15
N ALA A 49 9.57 -12.40 18.63
CA ALA A 49 8.77 -13.35 19.39
C ALA A 49 9.58 -14.51 19.98
N ALA A 50 10.50 -15.09 19.20
CA ALA A 50 11.36 -16.19 19.68
C ALA A 50 12.29 -15.75 20.83
N GLU A 51 12.87 -14.55 20.74
CA GLU A 51 13.72 -14.01 21.81
C GLU A 51 12.91 -13.61 23.05
N ALA A 52 11.68 -13.11 22.90
CA ALA A 52 10.79 -12.83 24.03
C ALA A 52 10.42 -14.11 24.80
N LEU A 53 10.16 -15.21 24.09
CA LEU A 53 9.90 -16.53 24.70
C LEU A 53 11.13 -17.05 25.46
N LYS A 54 12.31 -16.90 24.84
CA LYS A 54 13.59 -17.28 25.47
C LYS A 54 13.86 -16.49 26.75
N ALA A 55 13.57 -15.18 26.76
CA ALA A 55 13.70 -14.34 27.94
C ALA A 55 12.69 -14.68 29.06
N ALA A 56 11.50 -15.18 28.70
CA ALA A 56 10.49 -15.63 29.64
C ALA A 56 10.73 -17.04 30.21
N GLY A 57 11.75 -17.76 29.73
CA GLY A 57 12.00 -19.16 30.11
C GLY A 57 10.93 -20.14 29.62
N GLU A 58 10.05 -19.71 28.72
CA GLU A 58 8.96 -20.51 28.17
C GLU A 58 9.32 -21.05 26.78
N SER A 59 9.25 -22.37 26.59
CA SER A 59 9.41 -23.04 25.30
C SER A 59 8.05 -23.33 24.64
N GLY A 60 7.14 -22.35 24.63
CA GLY A 60 5.74 -22.49 24.18
C GLY A 60 5.34 -21.48 23.10
N ALA A 61 4.66 -21.94 22.04
CA ALA A 61 4.46 -21.26 20.76
C ALA A 61 3.43 -20.10 20.72
N LEU A 62 3.25 -19.33 21.80
CA LEU A 62 2.23 -18.27 21.87
C LEU A 62 2.79 -16.92 22.30
N ALA A 63 3.90 -16.50 21.69
CA ALA A 63 4.25 -15.08 21.66
C ALA A 63 3.20 -14.28 20.87
N PRO A 64 2.98 -12.97 21.14
CA PRO A 64 1.98 -12.10 20.49
C PRO A 64 2.36 -11.77 19.03
N THR A 65 2.53 -12.80 18.21
CA THR A 65 2.90 -12.77 16.80
C THR A 65 1.68 -12.48 15.95
N VAL A 66 0.56 -13.14 16.22
CA VAL A 66 -0.65 -12.96 15.40
C VAL A 66 -1.20 -11.54 15.50
N LEU A 67 -1.26 -10.95 16.70
CA LEU A 67 -1.79 -9.59 16.89
C LEU A 67 -0.91 -8.51 16.23
N SER A 68 0.41 -8.70 16.24
CA SER A 68 1.36 -7.78 15.58
C SER A 68 1.35 -7.92 14.06
N HIS A 69 1.21 -9.14 13.53
CA HIS A 69 0.98 -9.37 12.10
C HIS A 69 -0.34 -8.77 11.62
N ILE A 70 -1.42 -8.91 12.43
CA ILE A 70 -2.73 -8.31 12.15
C ILE A 70 -2.64 -6.79 12.18
N ALA A 71 -2.04 -6.18 13.22
CA ALA A 71 -1.92 -4.73 13.32
C ALA A 71 -1.16 -4.11 12.14
N ASN A 72 -0.08 -4.76 11.69
CA ASN A 72 0.70 -4.31 10.54
C ASN A 72 -0.05 -4.46 9.21
N ALA A 73 -0.79 -5.56 9.01
CA ALA A 73 -1.65 -5.72 7.84
C ALA A 73 -2.77 -4.66 7.81
N PHE A 74 -3.37 -4.38 8.97
CA PHE A 74 -4.43 -3.39 9.11
C PHE A 74 -3.95 -1.97 8.86
N GLY A 75 -2.72 -1.61 9.27
CA GLY A 75 -2.16 -0.28 9.02
C GLY A 75 -2.09 0.05 7.53
N THR A 76 -1.49 -0.83 6.72
CA THR A 76 -1.38 -0.60 5.28
C THR A 76 -2.72 -0.72 4.55
N PHE A 77 -3.59 -1.64 4.98
CA PHE A 77 -4.97 -1.72 4.49
C PHE A 77 -5.73 -0.39 4.72
N PHE A 78 -5.63 0.13 5.95
CA PHE A 78 -6.27 1.38 6.36
C PHE A 78 -5.73 2.55 5.53
N LEU A 79 -4.40 2.69 5.41
CA LEU A 79 -3.79 3.77 4.63
C LEU A 79 -4.14 3.70 3.14
N THR A 80 -4.26 2.49 2.57
CA THR A 80 -4.68 2.32 1.17
C THR A 80 -6.15 2.73 0.99
N THR A 81 -7.02 2.33 1.92
CA THR A 81 -8.43 2.71 1.92
C THR A 81 -8.60 4.22 2.13
N LEU A 82 -7.85 4.80 3.06
CA LEU A 82 -7.82 6.24 3.31
C LEU A 82 -7.34 7.00 2.07
N THR A 83 -6.31 6.50 1.39
CA THR A 83 -5.83 7.06 0.12
C THR A 83 -6.95 7.10 -0.92
N PHE A 84 -7.70 6.01 -1.10
CA PHE A 84 -8.85 5.98 -2.00
C PHE A 84 -9.92 7.01 -1.60
N LEU A 85 -10.28 7.08 -0.31
CA LEU A 85 -11.25 8.04 0.20
C LEU A 85 -10.80 9.49 -0.02
N THR A 86 -9.50 9.78 0.18
CA THR A 86 -8.90 11.09 -0.08
C THR A 86 -8.93 11.42 -1.57
N MET A 87 -8.55 10.48 -2.44
CA MET A 87 -8.63 10.64 -3.90
C MET A 87 -10.06 10.93 -4.34
N TRP A 88 -11.03 10.17 -3.83
CA TRP A 88 -12.44 10.37 -4.10
C TRP A 88 -12.95 11.71 -3.60
N GLY A 89 -12.76 12.02 -2.32
CA GLY A 89 -13.26 13.23 -1.68
C GLY A 89 -12.68 14.50 -2.29
N LEU A 90 -11.35 14.59 -2.38
CA LEU A 90 -10.68 15.76 -2.94
C LEU A 90 -10.85 15.84 -4.46
N GLY A 91 -10.91 14.71 -5.17
CA GLY A 91 -11.25 14.70 -6.59
C GLY A 91 -12.64 15.30 -6.86
N ARG A 92 -13.63 15.00 -6.01
CA ARG A 92 -14.97 15.61 -6.08
C ARG A 92 -14.91 17.11 -5.81
N VAL A 93 -14.17 17.54 -4.79
CA VAL A 93 -13.99 18.97 -4.47
C VAL A 93 -13.30 19.72 -5.61
N GLY A 94 -12.31 19.10 -6.25
CA GLY A 94 -11.58 19.69 -7.38
C GLY A 94 -12.44 19.82 -8.64
N ILE A 95 -13.28 18.84 -8.92
CA ILE A 95 -14.11 18.80 -10.13
C ILE A 95 -15.43 19.56 -9.99
N ARG A 96 -16.04 19.57 -8.81
CA ARG A 96 -17.32 20.25 -8.53
C ARG A 96 -18.46 19.89 -9.49
N SER A 97 -18.40 18.71 -10.11
CA SER A 97 -19.45 18.19 -11.00
C SER A 97 -19.93 16.83 -10.51
N PRO A 98 -21.24 16.64 -10.27
CA PRO A 98 -21.80 15.36 -9.87
C PRO A 98 -21.70 14.31 -10.99
N HIS A 99 -21.57 14.73 -12.25
CA HIS A 99 -21.51 13.84 -13.42
C HIS A 99 -20.13 13.24 -13.68
N ALA A 100 -19.08 13.72 -12.99
CA ALA A 100 -17.70 13.35 -13.31
C ALA A 100 -17.28 11.94 -12.84
N LYS A 101 -18.15 11.24 -12.08
CA LYS A 101 -17.96 9.84 -11.66
C LYS A 101 -16.61 9.57 -11.00
N VAL A 102 -16.23 10.47 -10.10
CA VAL A 102 -14.89 10.52 -9.50
C VAL A 102 -14.55 9.24 -8.74
N ALA A 103 -15.53 8.66 -8.03
CA ALA A 103 -15.33 7.41 -7.28
C ALA A 103 -14.98 6.27 -8.24
N GLU A 104 -15.72 6.18 -9.34
CA GLU A 104 -15.56 5.16 -10.37
C GLU A 104 -14.20 5.26 -11.06
N VAL A 105 -13.78 6.48 -11.38
CA VAL A 105 -12.48 6.70 -12.01
C VAL A 105 -11.36 6.29 -11.07
N TYR A 106 -11.33 6.80 -9.84
CA TYR A 106 -10.24 6.47 -8.92
C TYR A 106 -10.26 5.00 -8.53
N SER A 107 -11.42 4.41 -8.29
CA SER A 107 -11.54 2.97 -8.06
C SER A 107 -10.93 2.15 -9.19
N ALA A 108 -11.23 2.49 -10.45
CA ALA A 108 -10.69 1.77 -11.59
C ALA A 108 -9.16 1.84 -11.66
N THR A 109 -8.53 2.91 -11.15
CA THR A 109 -7.06 2.99 -11.10
C THR A 109 -6.44 1.97 -10.14
N PHE A 110 -7.15 1.53 -9.08
CA PHE A 110 -6.64 0.50 -8.15
C PHE A 110 -6.48 -0.88 -8.81
N THR A 111 -7.10 -1.10 -9.98
CA THR A 111 -6.84 -2.31 -10.78
C THR A 111 -5.38 -2.43 -11.22
N LEU A 112 -4.63 -1.32 -11.30
CA LEU A 112 -3.18 -1.33 -11.53
C LEU A 112 -2.43 -1.92 -10.33
N LEU A 113 -2.85 -1.58 -9.11
CA LEU A 113 -2.13 -1.95 -7.89
C LEU A 113 -2.26 -3.46 -7.59
N VAL A 114 -3.36 -4.09 -8.01
CA VAL A 114 -3.59 -5.53 -7.81
C VAL A 114 -2.43 -6.39 -8.37
N PRO A 115 -2.11 -6.37 -9.68
CA PRO A 115 -1.00 -7.14 -10.21
C PRO A 115 0.35 -6.68 -9.64
N LEU A 116 0.54 -5.39 -9.36
CA LEU A 116 1.79 -4.89 -8.80
C LEU A 116 2.06 -5.43 -7.38
N PHE A 117 1.06 -5.43 -6.50
CA PHE A 117 1.22 -6.01 -5.17
C PHE A 117 1.34 -7.54 -5.20
N LEU A 118 0.69 -8.23 -6.14
CA LEU A 118 0.93 -9.66 -6.34
C LEU A 118 2.38 -9.94 -6.74
N LEU A 119 2.98 -9.11 -7.61
CA LEU A 119 4.41 -9.22 -7.94
C LEU A 119 5.30 -8.94 -6.74
N VAL A 120 4.96 -7.97 -5.90
CA VAL A 120 5.69 -7.71 -4.64
C VAL A 120 5.60 -8.91 -3.70
N ILE A 121 4.41 -9.49 -3.53
CA ILE A 121 4.21 -10.70 -2.72
C ILE A 121 5.05 -11.85 -3.27
N LEU A 122 5.02 -12.09 -4.58
CA LEU A 122 5.84 -13.12 -5.21
C LEU A 122 7.33 -12.88 -4.96
N LEU A 123 7.79 -11.64 -5.09
CA LEU A 123 9.19 -11.28 -4.81
C LEU A 123 9.57 -11.53 -3.35
N ILE A 124 8.69 -11.22 -2.39
CA ILE A 124 8.89 -11.54 -0.98
C ILE A 124 9.05 -13.06 -0.79
N LEU A 125 8.14 -13.85 -1.37
CA LEU A 125 8.14 -15.31 -1.24
C LEU A 125 9.35 -15.98 -1.92
N LEU A 126 9.86 -15.40 -3.00
CA LEU A 126 11.06 -15.87 -3.70
C LEU A 126 12.37 -15.37 -3.08
N THR A 127 12.32 -14.40 -2.17
CA THR A 127 13.53 -13.88 -1.51
C THR A 127 14.06 -14.93 -0.53
N PRO A 128 15.33 -15.35 -0.65
CA PRO A 128 15.91 -16.40 0.19
C PRO A 128 15.78 -16.09 1.69
N ALA A 129 15.53 -17.11 2.51
CA ALA A 129 15.39 -16.98 3.97
C ALA A 129 16.59 -16.24 4.61
N SER A 130 17.80 -16.45 4.08
CA SER A 130 19.04 -15.80 4.54
C SER A 130 19.04 -14.28 4.36
N ALA A 131 18.33 -13.74 3.37
CA ALA A 131 18.24 -12.30 3.15
C ALA A 131 17.38 -11.59 4.21
N TRP A 132 16.63 -12.36 5.02
CA TRP A 132 15.79 -11.86 6.11
C TRP A 132 16.41 -12.09 7.49
N ALA A 133 17.55 -12.78 7.56
CA ALA A 133 18.17 -13.17 8.81
C ALA A 133 18.94 -12.00 9.43
N LEU A 134 18.78 -11.83 10.74
CA LEU A 134 19.66 -10.96 11.54
C LEU A 134 21.00 -11.64 11.76
N SER A 135 22.08 -10.86 11.73
CA SER A 135 23.39 -11.33 12.14
C SER A 135 23.44 -11.58 13.66
N PRO A 136 24.31 -12.49 14.14
CA PRO A 136 24.50 -12.69 15.57
C PRO A 136 24.89 -11.41 16.33
N ALA A 137 25.62 -10.51 15.67
CA ALA A 137 26.00 -9.21 16.23
C ALA A 137 24.78 -8.30 16.47
N GLU A 138 23.83 -8.25 15.54
CA GLU A 138 22.59 -7.46 15.69
C GLU A 138 21.70 -8.02 16.80
N ILE A 139 21.60 -9.35 16.92
CA ILE A 139 20.84 -10.00 18.00
C ILE A 139 21.48 -9.70 19.36
N SER A 140 22.81 -9.81 19.45
CA SER A 140 23.56 -9.50 20.68
C SER A 140 23.46 -8.02 21.06
N ALA A 141 23.54 -7.12 20.09
CA ALA A 141 23.42 -5.67 20.29
C ALA A 141 22.05 -5.27 20.84
N ALA A 142 20.98 -5.99 20.47
CA ALA A 142 19.64 -5.76 20.99
C ALA A 142 19.49 -6.12 22.48
N LYS A 143 20.41 -6.90 23.07
CA LYS A 143 20.39 -7.27 24.51
C LYS A 143 19.04 -7.80 25.01
N GLY A 144 18.29 -8.51 24.16
CA GLY A 144 16.95 -9.01 24.46
C GLY A 144 15.82 -7.96 24.43
N GLN A 145 16.10 -6.72 24.04
CA GLN A 145 15.08 -5.67 23.90
C GLN A 145 14.27 -5.86 22.62
N LEU A 146 12.96 -6.04 22.76
CA LEU A 146 12.03 -6.30 21.66
C LEU A 146 12.04 -5.20 20.59
N VAL A 147 12.09 -3.93 21.01
CA VAL A 147 12.06 -2.77 20.10
C VAL A 147 13.32 -2.73 19.22
N ASP A 148 14.48 -3.05 19.79
CA ASP A 148 15.74 -3.07 19.03
C ASP A 148 15.79 -4.23 18.04
N LEU A 149 15.26 -5.40 18.41
CA LEU A 149 15.10 -6.53 17.49
C LEU A 149 14.14 -6.19 16.33
N GLN A 150 13.02 -5.53 16.62
CA GLN A 150 12.09 -5.07 15.58
C GLN A 150 12.72 -4.03 14.66
N ARG A 151 13.51 -3.10 15.20
CA ARG A 151 14.23 -2.09 14.41
C ARG A 151 15.31 -2.73 13.53
N ALA A 152 16.10 -3.64 14.07
CA ALA A 152 17.11 -4.36 13.30
C ALA A 152 16.48 -5.18 12.17
N ALA A 153 15.35 -5.84 12.45
CA ALA A 153 14.66 -6.61 11.42
C ALA A 153 14.02 -5.72 10.35
N LEU A 154 13.52 -4.53 10.72
CA LEU A 154 13.08 -3.53 9.75
C LEU A 154 14.25 -3.09 8.84
N HIS A 155 15.45 -2.88 9.37
CA HIS A 155 16.64 -2.57 8.57
C HIS A 155 16.99 -3.70 7.59
N VAL A 156 16.98 -4.96 8.03
CA VAL A 156 17.23 -6.11 7.13
C VAL A 156 16.15 -6.19 6.05
N ALA A 157 14.87 -6.10 6.43
CA ALA A 157 13.76 -6.12 5.47
C ALA A 157 13.88 -4.98 4.46
N ALA A 158 14.21 -3.77 4.93
CA ALA A 158 14.35 -2.57 4.11
C ALA A 158 15.43 -2.72 3.03
N ARG A 159 16.49 -3.49 3.28
CA ARG A 159 17.57 -3.74 2.31
C ARG A 159 17.23 -4.75 1.22
N THR A 160 16.10 -5.46 1.34
CA THR A 160 15.69 -6.44 0.31
C THR A 160 15.17 -5.77 -0.97
N PRO A 161 15.28 -6.45 -2.12
CA PRO A 161 14.62 -6.01 -3.36
C PRO A 161 13.10 -5.90 -3.20
N ALA A 162 12.50 -6.77 -2.39
CA ALA A 162 11.07 -6.75 -2.07
C ALA A 162 10.62 -5.46 -1.40
N ALA A 163 11.40 -4.94 -0.43
CA ALA A 163 11.10 -3.65 0.19
C ALA A 163 11.20 -2.49 -0.81
N LEU A 164 12.19 -2.51 -1.72
CA LEU A 164 12.29 -1.48 -2.77
C LEU A 164 11.06 -1.53 -3.68
N ALA A 165 10.67 -2.74 -4.11
CA ALA A 165 9.50 -2.94 -4.94
C ALA A 165 8.22 -2.47 -4.23
N PHE A 166 8.06 -2.78 -2.94
CA PHE A 166 6.91 -2.32 -2.15
C PHE A 166 6.85 -0.79 -2.03
N VAL A 167 7.97 -0.12 -1.74
CA VAL A 167 8.07 1.35 -1.71
C VAL A 167 7.76 1.94 -3.09
N GLY A 168 8.36 1.38 -4.13
CA GLY A 168 8.16 1.81 -5.52
C GLY A 168 6.72 1.67 -5.98
N VAL A 169 6.09 0.50 -5.74
CA VAL A 169 4.67 0.27 -6.07
C VAL A 169 3.77 1.22 -5.29
N THR A 170 4.04 1.45 -4.01
CA THR A 170 3.21 2.34 -3.18
C THR A 170 3.28 3.79 -3.67
N LEU A 171 4.48 4.33 -3.94
CA LEU A 171 4.64 5.73 -4.36
C LEU A 171 4.43 5.96 -5.86
N LEU A 172 5.13 5.20 -6.70
CA LEU A 172 5.05 5.33 -8.17
C LEU A 172 3.73 4.77 -8.70
N GLY A 173 3.19 3.72 -8.08
CA GLY A 173 1.85 3.22 -8.41
C GLY A 173 0.78 4.28 -8.14
N THR A 174 0.89 5.01 -7.02
CA THR A 174 0.02 6.15 -6.74
C THR A 174 0.14 7.24 -7.83
N LEU A 175 1.36 7.62 -8.22
CA LEU A 175 1.56 8.55 -9.36
C LEU A 175 0.92 8.04 -10.66
N ALA A 176 1.10 6.76 -10.96
CA ALA A 176 0.53 6.12 -12.14
C ALA A 176 -1.01 6.10 -12.09
N GLN A 177 -1.62 5.92 -10.92
CA GLN A 177 -3.07 6.03 -10.75
C GLN A 177 -3.57 7.42 -11.16
N PHE A 178 -2.88 8.50 -10.78
CA PHE A 178 -3.22 9.86 -11.20
C PHE A 178 -3.03 10.10 -12.70
N ALA A 179 -1.95 9.56 -13.28
CA ALA A 179 -1.73 9.61 -14.72
C ALA A 179 -2.83 8.89 -15.50
N LEU A 180 -3.32 7.75 -15.00
CA LEU A 180 -4.44 7.01 -15.58
C LEU A 180 -5.78 7.71 -15.35
N ALA A 181 -5.99 8.36 -14.20
CA ALA A 181 -7.22 9.08 -13.88
C ALA A 181 -7.44 10.30 -14.77
N TYR A 182 -6.38 11.04 -15.10
CA TYR A 182 -6.45 12.27 -15.91
C TYR A 182 -7.25 12.14 -17.22
N PRO A 183 -6.91 11.23 -18.16
CA PRO A 183 -7.64 11.11 -19.42
C PRO A 183 -9.11 10.72 -19.22
N VAL A 184 -9.43 9.97 -18.17
CA VAL A 184 -10.79 9.56 -17.84
C VAL A 184 -11.59 10.75 -17.29
N LEU A 185 -11.04 11.47 -16.32
CA LEU A 185 -11.67 12.67 -15.75
C LEU A 185 -11.82 13.78 -16.78
N LYS A 186 -10.87 13.91 -17.72
CA LYS A 186 -11.00 14.83 -18.85
C LYS A 186 -12.21 14.47 -19.73
N ALA A 187 -12.46 13.19 -19.96
CA ALA A 187 -13.61 12.74 -20.73
C ALA A 187 -14.95 12.93 -19.99
N THR A 188 -14.98 12.81 -18.66
CA THR A 188 -16.22 12.92 -17.86
C THR A 188 -16.52 14.34 -17.38
N ALA A 189 -15.50 15.19 -17.17
CA ALA A 189 -15.67 16.55 -16.66
C ALA A 189 -15.88 17.62 -17.75
N GLY A 190 -15.67 17.30 -19.03
CA GLY A 190 -15.88 18.21 -20.17
C GLY A 190 -14.89 19.39 -20.29
N SER A 191 -14.07 19.64 -19.26
CA SER A 191 -13.06 20.69 -19.25
C SER A 191 -11.70 20.19 -18.76
N ARG A 192 -10.64 20.56 -19.48
CA ARG A 192 -9.25 20.22 -19.11
C ARG A 192 -8.87 20.81 -17.76
N ALA A 193 -9.21 22.07 -17.50
CA ALA A 193 -8.87 22.75 -16.25
C ALA A 193 -9.53 22.07 -15.04
N VAL A 194 -10.79 21.64 -15.20
CA VAL A 194 -11.54 20.94 -14.17
C VAL A 194 -10.93 19.55 -13.91
N ALA A 195 -10.60 18.81 -14.96
CA ALA A 195 -9.93 17.51 -14.82
C ALA A 195 -8.56 17.62 -14.15
N VAL A 196 -7.76 18.65 -14.48
CA VAL A 196 -6.46 18.90 -13.82
C VAL A 196 -6.66 19.13 -12.33
N ARG A 197 -7.62 19.96 -11.91
CA ARG A 197 -7.91 20.17 -10.48
C ARG A 197 -8.35 18.88 -9.79
N GLY A 198 -9.16 18.07 -10.47
CA GLY A 198 -9.61 16.77 -9.98
C GLY A 198 -8.50 15.74 -9.75
N VAL A 199 -7.36 15.90 -10.45
CA VAL A 199 -6.17 15.05 -10.33
C VAL A 199 -5.17 15.65 -9.34
N LEU A 200 -4.84 16.94 -9.47
CA LEU A 200 -3.78 17.57 -8.70
C LEU A 200 -4.16 17.81 -7.23
N LEU A 201 -5.42 18.15 -6.94
CA LEU A 201 -5.85 18.43 -5.57
C LEU A 201 -5.70 17.19 -4.65
N PRO A 202 -6.14 15.99 -5.03
CA PRO A 202 -5.87 14.77 -4.28
C PRO A 202 -4.43 14.25 -4.31
N LEU A 203 -3.60 14.66 -5.29
CA LEU A 203 -2.28 14.07 -5.54
C LEU A 203 -1.35 14.14 -4.33
N LEU A 204 -1.10 15.35 -3.82
CA LEU A 204 -0.15 15.53 -2.74
C LEU A 204 -0.62 14.87 -1.43
N PRO A 205 -1.89 15.02 -0.99
CA PRO A 205 -2.41 14.30 0.17
C PRO A 205 -2.34 12.78 0.02
N ALA A 206 -2.67 12.23 -1.15
CA ALA A 206 -2.57 10.79 -1.40
C ALA A 206 -1.12 10.29 -1.30
N LEU A 207 -0.18 11.00 -1.91
CA LEU A 207 1.24 10.66 -1.81
C LEU A 207 1.76 10.76 -0.38
N LEU A 208 1.29 11.75 0.40
CA LEU A 208 1.68 11.89 1.81
C LEU A 208 1.18 10.70 2.64
N ILE A 209 -0.08 10.29 2.48
CA ILE A 209 -0.63 9.12 3.17
C ILE A 209 0.18 7.87 2.84
N GLN A 210 0.49 7.67 1.56
CA GLN A 210 1.25 6.52 1.09
C GLN A 210 2.71 6.56 1.56
N PHE A 211 3.32 7.76 1.57
CA PHE A 211 4.65 7.97 2.15
C PHE A 211 4.68 7.60 3.63
N LEU A 212 3.69 8.00 4.43
CA LEU A 212 3.60 7.60 5.84
C LEU A 212 3.58 6.07 6.00
N GLY A 213 2.90 5.35 5.12
CA GLY A 213 2.86 3.89 5.12
C GLY A 213 4.19 3.21 4.83
N VAL A 214 5.09 3.87 4.10
CA VAL A 214 6.39 3.31 3.70
C VAL A 214 7.60 4.01 4.32
N ALA A 215 7.38 5.10 5.06
CA ALA A 215 8.42 5.89 5.71
C ALA A 215 9.34 5.05 6.60
N PRO A 216 8.85 4.10 7.42
CA PRO A 216 9.73 3.24 8.21
C PRO A 216 10.73 2.46 7.36
N LEU A 217 10.32 1.96 6.18
CA LEU A 217 11.19 1.24 5.25
C LEU A 217 12.20 2.16 4.56
N ILE A 218 11.80 3.41 4.25
CA ILE A 218 12.70 4.39 3.62
C ILE A 218 13.80 4.82 4.60
N PHE A 219 13.43 5.12 5.84
CA PHE A 219 14.39 5.58 6.85
C PHE A 219 15.22 4.44 7.47
N ALA A 220 14.81 3.19 7.27
CA ALA A 220 15.56 2.00 7.69
C ALA A 220 16.49 1.44 6.60
N ARG A 221 16.64 2.08 5.45
CA ARG A 221 17.67 1.68 4.47
C ARG A 221 19.03 2.25 4.86
#